data_AF-A0A8H7WB02-F1
#
_entry.id   AF-A0A8H7WB02-F1
#
_cell.length_a   1.000
_cell.length_b   1.000
_cell.length_c   1.000
_cell.angle_alpha   90.00
_cell.angle_beta   90.00
_cell.angle_gamma   90.00
#
_symmetry.space_group_name_H-M   'P 1'
#
loop_
_entity.id
_entity.type
_entity.pdbx_description
1 polymer ?
#
loop_
_entity_poly.entity_id
_entity_poly.type
_entity_poly.pdbx_seq_one_letter_code
_entity_poly.pdbx_strand_id
1 'polypeptide(L)'
;MHTSGGLRSDEANDAAWEGGRGAVAGAAKWGFFAAVLGGAGYTMSPIYRGLTIQFKVFLQMSGMILGACLEADHRVREYEAKVRMQRRMLRDRAVWESYEKEFEDEVPPNRPR
;
A
#
# COMPACT_ATOMS: atom_id res chain seq x y z
N MET A 1 32.04 -5.87 6.73
CA MET A 1 31.59 -6.75 5.62
C MET A 1 30.07 -6.73 5.61
N HIS A 2 29.49 -6.44 4.45
CA HIS A 2 28.05 -6.23 4.24
C HIS A 2 27.24 -7.51 4.47
N THR A 3 26.26 -7.45 5.37
CA THR A 3 25.23 -8.49 5.54
C THR A 3 23.86 -7.82 5.53
N SER A 4 23.43 -7.36 4.35
CA SER A 4 22.13 -6.71 4.15
C SER A 4 21.62 -7.06 2.75
N GLY A 5 21.11 -8.29 2.60
CA GLY A 5 20.66 -8.81 1.30
C GLY A 5 19.35 -9.60 1.40
N GLY A 6 19.35 -10.71 2.13
CA GLY A 6 18.26 -11.69 2.10
C GLY A 6 16.92 -11.26 2.74
N LEU A 7 16.94 -10.66 3.94
CA LEU A 7 15.69 -10.29 4.63
C LEU A 7 14.96 -9.11 3.96
N ARG A 8 15.71 -8.16 3.38
CA ARG A 8 15.15 -7.03 2.63
C ARG A 8 14.62 -7.45 1.25
N SER A 9 15.17 -8.50 0.64
CA SER A 9 14.68 -9.00 -0.65
C SER A 9 13.37 -9.76 -0.52
N ASP A 10 13.20 -10.58 0.52
CA ASP A 10 11.96 -11.33 0.74
C ASP A 10 10.80 -10.41 1.17
N GLU A 11 11.03 -9.48 2.09
CA GLU A 11 10.01 -8.46 2.45
C GLU A 11 9.65 -7.56 1.26
N ALA A 12 10.62 -7.19 0.42
CA ALA A 12 10.34 -6.40 -0.78
C ALA A 12 9.57 -7.21 -1.83
N ASN A 13 9.83 -8.50 -1.95
CA ASN A 13 9.15 -9.39 -2.90
C ASN A 13 7.71 -9.70 -2.46
N ASP A 14 7.47 -9.92 -1.16
CA ASP A 14 6.11 -10.09 -0.61
C ASP A 14 5.30 -8.79 -0.68
N ALA A 15 5.92 -7.64 -0.40
CA ALA A 15 5.28 -6.34 -0.58
C ALA A 15 4.94 -6.05 -2.05
N ALA A 16 5.81 -6.42 -2.98
CA ALA A 16 5.54 -6.31 -4.41
C ALA A 16 4.41 -7.25 -4.85
N TRP A 17 4.32 -8.45 -4.27
CA TRP A 17 3.28 -9.43 -4.55
C TRP A 17 1.90 -9.01 -4.01
N GLU A 18 1.83 -8.49 -2.77
CA GLU A 18 0.61 -7.90 -2.22
C GLU A 18 0.19 -6.63 -2.97
N GLY A 19 1.15 -5.79 -3.35
CA GLY A 19 0.92 -4.60 -4.18
C GLY A 19 0.37 -4.97 -5.56
N GLY A 20 0.92 -6.01 -6.20
CA GLY A 20 0.46 -6.51 -7.50
C GLY A 20 -0.96 -7.07 -7.44
N ARG A 21 -1.30 -7.84 -6.40
CA ARG A 21 -2.68 -8.31 -6.19
C ARG A 21 -3.64 -7.16 -5.89
N GLY A 22 -3.19 -6.15 -5.13
CA GLY A 22 -3.96 -4.94 -4.86
C GLY A 22 -4.25 -4.13 -6.13
N ALA A 23 -3.28 -4.00 -7.03
CA ALA A 23 -3.44 -3.31 -8.31
C ALA A 23 -4.41 -4.05 -9.24
N VAL A 24 -4.32 -5.38 -9.32
CA VAL A 24 -5.26 -6.20 -10.10
C VAL A 24 -6.67 -6.13 -9.52
N ALA A 25 -6.82 -6.18 -8.20
CA ALA A 25 -8.11 -6.04 -7.54
C ALA A 25 -8.72 -4.63 -7.73
N GLY A 26 -7.90 -3.58 -7.65
CA GLY A 26 -8.31 -2.20 -7.93
C GLY A 26 -8.75 -1.99 -9.37
N ALA A 27 -7.98 -2.51 -10.33
CA ALA A 27 -8.32 -2.48 -11.76
C ALA A 27 -9.62 -3.25 -12.05
N ALA A 28 -9.82 -4.41 -11.43
CA ALA A 28 -11.04 -5.19 -11.60
C ALA A 28 -12.28 -4.47 -11.03
N LYS A 29 -12.17 -3.92 -9.81
CA LYS A 29 -13.27 -3.19 -9.14
C LYS A 29 -13.68 -1.95 -9.92
N TRP A 30 -12.71 -1.13 -10.33
CA TRP A 30 -12.99 0.09 -11.09
C TRP A 30 -13.36 -0.19 -12.55
N GLY A 31 -12.81 -1.25 -13.15
CA GLY A 31 -13.24 -1.74 -14.46
C GLY A 31 -14.71 -2.16 -14.47
N PHE A 32 -15.18 -2.84 -13.43
CA PHE A 32 -16.59 -3.19 -13.27
C PHE A 32 -17.47 -1.96 -13.10
N PHE A 33 -17.07 -1.00 -12.24
CA PHE A 33 -17.81 0.26 -12.06
C PHE A 33 -17.89 1.08 -13.35
N ALA A 34 -16.79 1.16 -14.10
CA ALA A 34 -16.76 1.84 -15.40
C ALA A 34 -17.65 1.14 -16.43
N ALA A 35 -17.71 -0.20 -16.43
CA ALA A 35 -18.59 -0.97 -17.29
C ALA A 35 -20.08 -0.74 -16.96
N VAL A 36 -20.44 -0.71 -15.67
CA VAL A 36 -21.81 -0.40 -15.21
C VAL A 36 -22.21 1.02 -15.58
N LEU A 37 -21.33 2.02 -15.35
CA LEU A 37 -21.56 3.40 -15.77
C LEU A 37 -21.67 3.55 -17.28
N GLY A 38 -20.85 2.82 -18.05
CA GLY A 38 -20.94 2.77 -19.51
C GLY A 38 -22.27 2.18 -20.00
N GLY A 39 -22.76 1.12 -19.36
CA GLY A 39 -24.06 0.51 -19.65
C GLY A 39 -25.24 1.42 -19.29
N ALA A 40 -25.18 2.09 -18.14
CA ALA A 40 -26.18 3.10 -17.74
C ALA A 40 -26.18 4.31 -18.69
N GLY A 41 -25.01 4.80 -19.09
CA GLY A 41 -24.88 5.88 -20.07
C GLY A 41 -25.46 5.52 -21.44
N TYR A 42 -25.32 4.26 -21.87
CA TYR A 42 -25.86 3.77 -23.14
C TYR A 42 -27.40 3.65 -23.16
N THR A 43 -28.02 3.44 -22.00
CA THR A 43 -29.48 3.32 -21.86
C THR A 43 -30.16 4.68 -21.64
N MET A 44 -29.55 5.58 -20.87
CA MET A 44 -30.19 6.83 -20.43
C MET A 44 -29.98 8.02 -21.39
N SER A 45 -28.92 8.03 -22.22
CA SER A 45 -28.58 9.18 -23.06
C SER A 45 -28.58 8.85 -24.57
N PRO A 46 -29.44 9.49 -25.38
CA PRO A 46 -29.40 9.35 -26.85
C PRO A 46 -28.10 9.90 -27.47
N ILE A 47 -27.39 10.79 -26.76
CA ILE A 47 -26.07 11.31 -27.16
C ILE A 47 -25.01 10.18 -27.12
N TYR A 48 -25.10 9.28 -26.14
CA TYR A 48 -24.19 8.13 -26.01
C TYR A 48 -24.43 7.04 -27.07
N ARG A 49 -25.64 6.98 -27.66
CA ARG A 49 -25.95 6.07 -28.79
C ARG A 49 -25.27 6.51 -30.09
N GLY A 50 -25.13 7.82 -30.32
CA GLY A 50 -24.44 8.37 -31.50
C GLY A 50 -22.91 8.44 -31.38
N LEU A 51 -22.36 8.17 -30.20
CA LEU A 51 -20.92 8.25 -29.93
C LEU A 51 -20.15 7.10 -30.59
N THR A 52 -18.99 7.40 -31.18
CA THR A 52 -18.13 6.40 -31.82
C THR A 52 -17.63 5.35 -30.82
N ILE A 53 -17.37 4.14 -31.31
CA ILE A 53 -16.85 3.03 -30.49
C ILE A 53 -15.54 3.44 -29.79
N GLN A 54 -14.68 4.20 -30.48
CA GLN A 54 -13.43 4.72 -29.95
C GLN A 54 -13.62 5.61 -28.71
N PHE A 55 -14.63 6.48 -28.70
CA PHE A 55 -14.87 7.37 -27.57
C PHE A 55 -15.45 6.63 -26.35
N LYS A 56 -16.19 5.53 -26.59
CA LYS A 56 -16.70 4.65 -25.52
C LYS A 56 -15.57 3.89 -24.83
N VAL A 57 -14.65 3.34 -25.62
CA VAL A 57 -13.44 2.69 -25.09
C VAL A 57 -12.57 3.69 -24.37
N PHE A 58 -12.42 4.92 -24.90
CA PHE A 58 -11.71 5.99 -24.22
C PHE A 58 -12.31 6.27 -22.84
N LEU A 59 -13.63 6.49 -22.72
CA LEU A 59 -14.30 6.72 -21.45
C LEU A 59 -14.14 5.55 -20.46
N GLN A 60 -14.21 4.31 -20.94
CA GLN A 60 -13.97 3.13 -20.12
C GLN A 60 -12.53 3.09 -19.60
N MET A 61 -11.55 3.31 -20.47
CA MET A 61 -10.13 3.35 -20.10
C MET A 61 -9.83 4.52 -19.15
N SER A 62 -10.42 5.70 -19.37
CA SER A 62 -10.29 6.85 -18.48
C SER A 62 -10.79 6.54 -17.06
N GLY A 63 -11.94 5.86 -16.95
CA GLY A 63 -12.46 5.42 -15.66
C GLY A 63 -11.54 4.40 -14.96
N MET A 64 -10.97 3.46 -15.72
CA MET A 64 -10.00 2.50 -15.19
C MET A 64 -8.70 3.16 -14.73
N ILE A 65 -8.16 4.09 -15.51
CA ILE A 65 -6.92 4.81 -15.17
C ILE A 65 -7.14 5.67 -13.92
N LEU A 66 -8.27 6.39 -13.85
CA LEU A 66 -8.63 7.17 -12.67
C LEU A 66 -8.75 6.28 -11.43
N GLY A 67 -9.45 5.15 -11.55
CA GLY A 67 -9.59 4.18 -10.48
C GLY A 67 -8.26 3.58 -10.00
N ALA A 68 -7.34 3.31 -10.94
CA ALA A 68 -5.99 2.83 -10.63
C ALA A 68 -5.18 3.88 -9.86
N CYS A 69 -5.21 5.15 -10.29
CA CYS A 69 -4.55 6.24 -9.56
C CYS A 69 -5.12 6.41 -8.15
N LEU A 70 -6.45 6.33 -8.00
CA LEU A 70 -7.11 6.57 -6.72
C LEU A 70 -6.81 5.46 -5.70
N GLU A 71 -6.77 4.21 -6.16
CA GLU A 71 -6.38 3.06 -5.33
C GLU A 71 -4.89 3.10 -4.97
N ALA A 72 -4.04 3.52 -5.92
CA ALA A 72 -2.61 3.71 -5.67
C ALA A 72 -2.36 4.79 -4.59
N ASP A 73 -3.03 5.95 -4.70
CA ASP A 73 -2.94 7.02 -3.70
C ASP A 73 -3.44 6.58 -2.33
N HIS A 74 -4.50 5.77 -2.29
CA HIS A 74 -5.01 5.21 -1.04
C HIS A 74 -3.99 4.29 -0.37
N ARG A 75 -3.39 3.38 -1.14
CA ARG A 75 -2.35 2.44 -0.66
C ARG A 75 -1.09 3.15 -0.17
N VAL A 76 -0.65 4.20 -0.88
CA VAL A 76 0.51 4.99 -0.47
C VAL A 76 0.26 5.66 0.88
N ARG A 77 -0.92 6.24 1.09
CA ARG A 77 -1.29 6.87 2.37
C ARG A 77 -1.35 5.87 3.52
N GLU A 78 -1.94 4.69 3.29
CA GLU A 78 -1.97 3.62 4.29
C GLU A 78 -0.58 3.15 4.66
N TYR A 79 0.30 2.97 3.66
CA TYR A 79 1.68 2.56 3.89
C TYR A 79 2.44 3.60 4.70
N GLU A 80 2.31 4.88 4.35
CA GLU A 80 2.97 5.96 5.08
C GLU A 80 2.54 6.03 6.56
N ALA A 81 1.25 5.84 6.84
CA ALA A 81 0.73 5.81 8.21
C ALA A 81 1.31 4.62 9.01
N LYS A 82 1.39 3.43 8.41
CA LYS A 82 1.98 2.23 9.03
C LYS A 82 3.46 2.41 9.33
N VAL A 83 4.23 2.96 8.40
CA VAL A 83 5.67 3.22 8.58
C VAL A 83 5.91 4.21 9.71
N ARG A 84 5.08 5.26 9.83
CA ARG A 84 5.18 6.22 10.93
C ARG A 84 4.90 5.56 12.29
N MET A 85 3.96 4.63 12.39
CA MET A 85 3.69 3.89 13.63
C MET A 85 4.83 2.93 13.97
N GLN A 86 5.32 2.16 13.00
CA GLN A 86 6.47 1.27 13.20
C GLN A 86 7.72 2.02 13.68
N ARG A 87 8.01 3.20 13.09
CA ARG A 87 9.14 4.03 13.54
C ARG A 87 9.02 4.48 14.99
N ARG A 88 7.81 4.72 15.50
CA ARG A 88 7.58 5.06 16.91
C ARG A 88 7.86 3.85 17.80
N MET A 89 7.28 2.70 17.48
CA MET A 89 7.46 1.48 18.26
C MET A 89 8.93 1.02 18.32
N LEU A 90 9.68 1.16 17.21
CA LEU A 90 11.12 0.86 17.17
C LEU A 90 11.94 1.83 18.02
N ARG A 91 11.60 3.12 18.01
CA ARG A 91 12.26 4.12 18.89
C ARG A 91 12.00 3.80 20.36
N ASP A 92 10.76 3.50 20.72
CA ASP A 92 10.40 3.21 22.11
C ASP A 92 11.10 1.93 22.62
N ARG A 93 11.22 0.90 21.77
CA ARG A 93 12.03 -0.30 22.07
C ARG A 93 13.50 0.02 22.27
N ALA A 94 14.09 0.81 21.38
CA ALA A 94 15.52 1.16 21.48
C ALA A 94 15.81 1.97 22.76
N VAL A 95 14.89 2.84 23.16
CA VAL A 95 14.97 3.59 24.42
C VAL A 95 14.86 2.64 25.62
N TRP A 96 13.96 1.65 25.57
CA TRP A 96 13.83 0.65 26.62
C TRP A 96 15.09 -0.21 26.78
N GLU A 97 15.67 -0.67 25.68
CA GLU A 97 16.92 -1.45 25.69
C GLU A 97 18.11 -0.66 26.27
N SER A 98 18.18 0.66 26.05
CA SER A 98 19.20 1.49 26.68
C SER A 98 19.02 1.59 28.20
N TYR A 99 17.78 1.73 28.69
CA TYR A 99 17.52 1.74 30.13
C TYR A 99 17.91 0.43 30.79
N GLU A 100 17.59 -0.71 30.19
CA GLU A 100 17.90 -2.03 30.75
C GLU A 100 19.41 -2.24 30.93
N LYS A 101 20.22 -1.80 29.96
CA LYS A 101 21.69 -1.83 30.07
C LYS A 101 22.23 -0.92 31.16
N GLU A 102 21.67 0.29 31.29
CA GLU A 102 22.12 1.26 32.30
C GLU A 102 21.83 0.77 33.72
N PHE A 103 20.69 0.10 33.93
CA PHE A 103 20.37 -0.58 35.21
C PHE A 103 21.23 -1.81 35.47
N GLU A 104 21.58 -2.59 34.45
CA GLU A 104 22.43 -3.78 34.61
C GLU A 104 23.88 -3.41 34.97
N ASP A 105 24.39 -2.29 34.44
CA ASP A 105 25.71 -1.76 34.78
C ASP A 105 25.77 -1.08 36.18
N GLU A 106 24.65 -0.56 36.69
CA GLU A 106 24.58 0.13 38.00
C GLU A 106 24.46 -0.83 39.20
N VAL A 107 24.08 -2.10 38.99
CA VAL A 107 24.06 -3.13 40.06
C VAL A 107 25.46 -3.71 40.24
N PRO A 108 26.21 -3.38 41.32
CA PRO A 108 27.56 -3.92 41.50
C PRO A 108 27.50 -5.44 41.68
N PRO A 109 28.46 -6.21 41.09
CA PRO A 109 28.48 -7.65 41.22
C PRO A 109 28.56 -8.02 42.70
N ASN A 110 27.52 -8.72 43.17
CA ASN A 110 27.42 -9.21 44.53
C ASN A 110 28.68 -10.03 44.85
N ARG A 111 29.51 -9.52 45.76
CA ARG A 111 30.76 -10.17 46.18
C ARG A 111 30.38 -11.46 46.91
N PRO A 112 30.74 -12.65 46.40
CA PRO A 112 30.46 -13.89 47.13
C PRO A 112 31.24 -13.86 48.45
N ARG A 113 30.52 -14.09 49.55
CA ARG A 113 31.07 -14.28 50.90
C ARG A 113 31.85 -15.59 51.00
#